data_AF-A0A7S4GZ01-F1
#
_entry.id   AF-A0A7S4GZ01-F1
#
_cell.length_a   1.000
_cell.length_b   1.000
_cell.length_c   1.000
_cell.angle_alpha   90.00
_cell.angle_beta   90.00
_cell.angle_gamma   90.00
#
_symmetry.space_group_name_H-M   'P 1'
#
loop_
_entity.id
_entity.type
_entity.pdbx_description
1 polymer ?
#
loop_
_entity_poly.entity_id
_entity_poly.type
_entity_poly.pdbx_seq_one_letter_code
_entity_poly.pdbx_strand_id
1 'polypeptide(L)'
;MTEEQHHWQTVAGVLLSRHYGLTLNDTDLCEEVCVITMQEAGLRPYEAINDLAEKFDLERIDVNDYQQLSPPISLAHELRVLRELSGH
;
A
#
# COMPACT_ATOMS: atom_id res chain seq x y z
N MET A 1 2.52 -4.35 -18.52
CA MET A 1 2.06 -3.46 -17.45
C MET A 1 1.18 -2.37 -18.05
N THR A 2 -0.05 -2.22 -17.57
CA THR A 2 -0.97 -1.13 -18.00
C THR A 2 -0.76 0.14 -17.18
N GLU A 3 -1.27 1.29 -17.64
CA GLU A 3 -1.23 2.55 -16.88
C GLU A 3 -1.91 2.40 -15.51
N GLU A 4 -3.02 1.66 -15.44
CA GLU A 4 -3.72 1.36 -14.18
C GLU A 4 -2.88 0.54 -13.22
N GLN A 5 -2.14 -0.46 -13.71
CA GLN A 5 -1.21 -1.26 -12.89
C GLN A 5 -0.04 -0.43 -12.38
N HIS A 6 0.51 0.44 -13.23
CA HIS A 6 1.58 1.34 -12.82
C HIS A 6 1.10 2.36 -11.77
N HIS A 7 -0.12 2.87 -11.92
CA HIS A 7 -0.74 3.75 -10.94
C HIS A 7 -0.99 3.04 -9.61
N TRP A 8 -1.49 1.79 -9.67
CA TRP A 8 -1.70 0.94 -8.50
C TRP A 8 -0.39 0.72 -7.73
N GLN A 9 0.70 0.37 -8.43
CA GLN A 9 2.03 0.19 -7.84
C GLN A 9 2.57 1.48 -7.21
N THR A 10 2.36 2.61 -7.88
CA THR A 10 2.79 3.92 -7.37
C THR A 10 2.09 4.22 -6.04
N VAL A 11 0.77 4.04 -5.97
CA VAL A 11 0.00 4.23 -4.73
C VAL A 11 0.45 3.27 -3.64
N ALA A 12 0.66 1.99 -3.97
CA ALA A 12 1.11 0.99 -3.03
C ALA A 12 2.49 1.32 -2.44
N GLY A 13 3.45 1.73 -3.28
CA GLY A 13 4.79 2.11 -2.84
C GLY A 13 4.79 3.33 -1.91
N VAL A 14 3.95 4.32 -2.18
CA VAL A 14 3.81 5.49 -1.30
C VAL A 14 3.22 5.08 0.07
N LEU A 15 2.21 4.22 0.09
CA LEU A 15 1.61 3.73 1.34
C LEU A 15 2.62 2.91 2.16
N LEU A 16 3.38 2.02 1.54
CA LEU A 16 4.44 1.24 2.18
C LEU A 16 5.51 2.14 2.79
N SER A 17 6.01 3.10 2.01
CA SER A 17 7.06 4.02 2.46
C SER A 17 6.57 4.88 3.62
N ARG A 18 5.31 5.33 3.57
CA ARG A 18 4.73 6.19 4.59
C ARG A 18 4.40 5.46 5.89
N HIS A 19 3.90 4.23 5.81
CA HIS A 19 3.38 3.52 6.98
C HIS A 19 4.34 2.49 7.56
N TYR A 20 5.25 1.94 6.75
CA TYR A 20 6.17 0.87 7.14
C TYR A 20 7.64 1.22 6.84
N GLY A 21 7.91 2.32 6.13
CA GLY A 21 9.28 2.68 5.74
C GLY A 21 9.85 1.76 4.65
N LEU A 22 9.02 0.93 4.03
CA LEU A 22 9.42 -0.01 2.98
C LEU A 22 9.27 0.60 1.59
N THR A 23 10.07 0.14 0.64
CA THR A 23 9.85 0.47 -0.77
C THR A 23 9.08 -0.62 -1.47
N LEU A 24 8.47 -0.31 -2.63
CA LEU A 24 7.78 -1.31 -3.43
C LEU A 24 8.70 -2.49 -3.79
N ASN A 25 9.99 -2.23 -4.00
CA ASN A 25 11.00 -3.24 -4.34
C ASN A 25 11.29 -4.23 -3.21
N ASP A 26 10.99 -3.88 -1.96
CA ASP A 26 11.14 -4.76 -0.80
C ASP A 26 9.95 -5.74 -0.68
N THR A 27 8.97 -5.64 -1.58
CA THR A 27 7.71 -6.40 -1.53
C THR A 27 7.41 -7.08 -2.86
N ASP A 28 6.63 -8.17 -2.83
CA ASP A 28 6.15 -8.86 -4.02
C ASP A 28 5.29 -7.94 -4.93
N LEU A 29 4.82 -6.80 -4.42
CA LEU A 29 4.03 -5.82 -5.19
C LEU A 29 4.82 -5.13 -6.31
N CYS A 30 6.16 -5.22 -6.32
CA CYS A 30 6.98 -4.79 -7.45
C CYS A 30 6.73 -5.65 -8.70
N GLU A 31 6.35 -6.92 -8.52
CA GLU A 31 6.07 -7.81 -9.63
C GLU A 31 4.70 -7.53 -10.27
N GLU A 32 4.69 -7.40 -11.60
CA GLU A 32 3.47 -7.22 -12.39
C GLU A 32 2.42 -8.29 -12.09
N VAL A 33 2.86 -9.55 -11.94
CA VAL A 33 1.99 -10.69 -11.68
C VAL A 33 1.25 -10.53 -10.35
N CYS A 34 1.91 -9.97 -9.34
CA CYS A 34 1.28 -9.70 -8.04
C CYS A 34 0.18 -8.65 -8.19
N VAL A 35 0.46 -7.56 -8.90
CA VAL A 35 -0.51 -6.47 -9.16
C VAL A 35 -1.71 -6.96 -9.95
N ILE A 36 -1.49 -7.76 -11.00
CA ILE A 36 -2.58 -8.36 -11.79
C ILE A 36 -3.45 -9.23 -10.90
N THR A 37 -2.83 -10.09 -10.08
CA THR A 37 -3.57 -10.98 -9.18
C THR A 37 -4.42 -10.20 -8.18
N MET A 38 -3.87 -9.11 -7.61
CA MET A 38 -4.59 -8.23 -6.69
C MET A 38 -5.77 -7.52 -7.40
N GLN A 39 -5.57 -7.05 -8.63
CA GLN A 39 -6.64 -6.42 -9.42
C GLN A 39 -7.74 -7.42 -9.81
N GLU A 40 -7.38 -8.63 -10.23
CA GLU A 40 -8.34 -9.70 -10.55
C GLU A 40 -9.13 -10.14 -9.30
N ALA A 41 -8.50 -10.11 -8.12
CA ALA A 41 -9.15 -10.33 -6.84
C ALA A 41 -10.03 -9.15 -6.39
N GLY A 42 -9.98 -8.01 -7.10
CA GLY A 42 -10.69 -6.79 -6.73
C GLY A 42 -10.08 -6.04 -5.53
N LEU A 43 -8.85 -6.36 -5.15
CA LEU A 43 -8.17 -5.78 -4.00
C LEU A 43 -7.58 -4.41 -4.31
N ARG A 44 -7.78 -3.50 -3.37
CA ARG A 44 -7.18 -2.16 -3.42
C ARG A 44 -5.73 -2.20 -2.92
N PRO A 45 -4.88 -1.24 -3.35
CA PRO A 45 -3.50 -1.10 -2.87
C PRO A 45 -3.38 -1.19 -1.34
N TYR A 46 -4.25 -0.50 -0.59
CA TYR A 46 -4.19 -0.53 0.87
C TYR A 46 -4.55 -1.89 1.47
N GLU A 47 -5.45 -2.66 0.84
CA GLU A 47 -5.85 -3.99 1.30
C GLU A 47 -4.73 -5.00 1.06
N ALA A 48 -4.10 -4.94 -0.11
CA ALA A 48 -2.93 -5.75 -0.43
C ALA A 48 -1.79 -5.52 0.59
N ILE A 49 -1.56 -4.26 0.97
CA ILE A 49 -0.55 -3.91 1.96
C ILE A 49 -0.95 -4.37 3.36
N ASN A 50 -2.24 -4.29 3.73
CA ASN A 50 -2.71 -4.81 5.01
C ASN A 50 -2.52 -6.34 5.08
N ASP A 51 -2.87 -7.07 4.03
CA ASP A 51 -2.67 -8.53 3.95
C ASP A 51 -1.19 -8.89 4.09
N LEU A 52 -0.31 -8.16 3.39
CA LEU A 52 1.14 -8.29 3.56
C LEU A 52 1.58 -7.97 4.98
N ALA A 53 1.07 -6.90 5.59
CA ALA A 53 1.41 -6.51 6.94
C ALA A 53 0.96 -7.55 7.97
N GLU A 54 -0.22 -8.15 7.80
CA GLU A 54 -0.69 -9.25 8.65
C GLU A 54 0.12 -10.53 8.44
N LYS A 55 0.49 -10.84 7.18
CA LYS A 55 1.28 -12.04 6.84
C LYS A 55 2.72 -11.97 7.35
N PHE A 56 3.33 -10.79 7.29
CA PHE A 56 4.72 -10.56 7.66
C PHE A 56 4.89 -9.87 9.03
N ASP A 57 3.80 -9.66 9.77
CA ASP A 57 3.75 -8.97 11.07
C ASP A 57 4.47 -7.60 11.03
N LEU A 58 4.19 -6.82 9.98
CA LEU A 58 4.86 -5.53 9.76
C LEU A 58 4.44 -4.51 10.82
N GLU A 59 5.43 -3.93 11.51
CA GLU A 59 5.20 -2.86 12.47
C GLU A 59 5.02 -1.51 11.75
N ARG A 60 3.88 -0.84 11.99
CA ARG A 60 3.65 0.51 11.45
C ARG A 60 4.53 1.53 12.15
N ILE A 61 5.32 2.27 11.38
CA ILE A 61 6.23 3.32 11.88
C ILE A 61 5.57 4.70 12.00
N ASP A 62 4.41 4.89 11.37
CA ASP A 62 3.68 6.17 11.32
C ASP A 62 2.81 6.43 12.56
N VAL A 63 2.78 5.48 13.50
CA VAL A 63 1.92 5.52 14.68
C VAL A 63 2.81 5.67 15.90
N ASN A 64 2.67 6.79 16.58
CA ASN A 64 3.40 7.09 17.80
C ASN A 64 3.08 6.01 18.86
N ASP A 65 4.10 5.50 19.56
CA ASP A 65 4.05 4.41 20.55
C ASP A 65 2.91 4.47 21.59
N TYR A 66 2.25 5.62 21.70
CA TYR A 66 1.12 5.89 22.59
C TYR A 66 -0.25 5.43 22.07
N GLN A 67 -0.38 5.02 20.81
CA GLN A 67 -1.63 4.46 20.29
C GLN A 67 -1.56 2.93 20.27
N GLN A 68 -2.02 2.29 21.36
CA GLN A 68 -2.05 0.83 21.53
C GLN A 68 -2.87 0.04 20.49
N LEU A 69 -3.54 0.73 19.56
CA LEU A 69 -4.21 0.15 18.41
C LEU A 69 -3.88 1.04 17.22
N SER A 70 -2.86 0.65 16.47
CA SER A 70 -2.57 1.17 15.14
C SER A 70 -3.58 0.54 14.18
N PRO A 71 -4.68 1.20 13.79
CA PRO A 71 -5.65 0.59 12.89
C PRO A 71 -4.97 0.23 11.56
N PRO A 72 -5.44 -0.78 10.82
CA PRO A 72 -4.93 -1.07 9.48
C PRO A 72 -5.01 0.16 8.58
N ILE A 73 -4.22 0.19 7.50
CA ILE A 73 -4.32 1.26 6.51
C ILE A 73 -5.76 1.25 6.00
N SER A 74 -6.43 2.39 6.07
CA SER A 74 -7.80 2.56 5.58
C SER A 74 -7.83 3.35 4.27
N LEU A 75 -8.93 3.24 3.52
CA LEU A 75 -9.19 3.94 2.26
C LEU A 75 -8.87 5.45 2.31
N ALA A 76 -9.01 6.09 3.47
CA ALA A 76 -8.64 7.49 3.66
C ALA A 76 -7.16 7.80 3.33
N HIS A 77 -6.26 6.86 3.58
CA HIS A 77 -4.83 7.01 3.25
C HIS A 77 -4.60 6.89 1.75
N GLU A 78 -5.26 5.93 1.11
CA GLU A 78 -5.22 5.77 -0.34
C GLU A 78 -5.76 7.01 -1.07
N LEU A 79 -6.93 7.53 -0.64
CA LEU A 79 -7.52 8.73 -1.23
C LEU A 79 -6.62 9.97 -1.09
N ARG A 80 -5.85 10.06 0.00
CA ARG A 80 -4.87 11.13 0.18
C ARG A 80 -3.76 11.04 -0.88
N VAL A 81 -3.20 9.84 -1.10
CA VAL A 81 -2.15 9.61 -2.10
C VAL A 81 -2.68 9.88 -3.51
N LEU A 82 -3.87 9.37 -3.84
CA LEU A 82 -4.50 9.61 -5.15
C LEU A 82 -4.72 11.10 -5.42
N ARG A 83 -5.11 11.87 -4.39
CA ARG A 83 -5.28 13.33 -4.51
C ARG A 83 -3.96 14.06 -4.74
N GLU A 84 -2.86 13.60 -4.15
CA GLU A 84 -1.52 14.15 -4.40
C GLU A 84 -1.03 13.82 -5.81
N LEU A 85 -1.28 12.60 -6.30
CA LEU A 85 -0.93 12.17 -7.66
C LEU A 85 -1.76 12.86 -8.75
N SER A 86 -3.03 13.16 -8.49
CA SER A 86 -3.90 13.88 -9.44
C SER A 86 -3.69 15.40 -9.45
N GLY A 87 -2.90 15.94 -8.51
CA GLY A 87 -2.70 17.38 -8.32
C GLY A 87 -1.47 17.96 -9.03
N HIS A 88 -0.78 17.20 -9.87
CA HIS A 88 0.40 17.61 -10.65
C HIS A 88 0.08 17.78 -12.13
#